data_AF-A0AAT9SAP9-F1
#
_entry.id   AF-A0AAT9SAP9-F1
#
_cell.length_a   1.000
_cell.length_b   1.000
_cell.length_c   1.000
_cell.angle_alpha   90.00
_cell.angle_beta   90.00
_cell.angle_gamma   90.00
#
_symmetry.space_group_name_H-M   'P 1'
#
loop_
_entity.id
_entity.type
_entity.pdbx_description
1 polymer ?
#
loop_
_entity_poly.entity_id
_entity_poly.type
_entity_poly.pdbx_seq_one_letter_code
_entity_poly.pdbx_strand_id
1 'polypeptide(L)'
;MSQYIVLSLKHTKRRDKAITLWRANDSGYCWTLEPAGVYTEAEVLDHLGYYNSGCANIAVPAEVVIELCETVEYDTKEYGLCLPNRAGVWSKLLEAVIRPTQYEPKPDYRGASYTEKSLWNKRQRCEQVNQVIKIIGDHGRKFFFDEASQRYAILEVDRRGKVWLIDDYTGKRIFTHPTQWGGRWKGFSHGGTLKALIERFRDYICEGKQMPLGWLGPERFDDSNIWGYDEAGMRAVREQAAVTPVFLPRDRNAEAA
;
A
#
# COMPACT_ATOMS: atom_id res chain seq x y z
N MET A 1 36.19 13.88 -17.14
CA MET A 1 35.50 14.53 -16.00
C MET A 1 34.46 13.57 -15.50
N SER A 2 34.41 13.32 -14.20
CA SER A 2 33.42 12.41 -13.61
C SER A 2 32.02 13.00 -13.73
N GLN A 3 31.09 12.19 -14.21
CA GLN A 3 29.69 12.56 -14.42
C GLN A 3 28.81 11.77 -13.46
N TYR A 4 27.74 12.40 -12.98
CA TYR A 4 26.85 11.87 -11.97
C TYR A 4 25.39 11.98 -12.41
N ILE A 5 24.57 11.04 -11.94
CA ILE A 5 23.11 11.08 -12.06
C ILE A 5 22.54 11.14 -10.64
N VAL A 6 21.54 12.00 -10.45
CA VAL A 6 20.85 12.15 -9.16
C VAL A 6 19.61 11.26 -9.13
N LEU A 7 19.53 10.41 -8.11
CA LEU A 7 18.43 9.48 -7.89
C LEU A 7 17.54 10.00 -6.77
N SER A 8 16.22 9.92 -6.93
CA SER A 8 15.29 10.31 -5.89
C SER A 8 14.82 9.12 -5.05
N LEU A 9 15.18 9.11 -3.76
CA LEU A 9 14.60 8.21 -2.76
C LEU A 9 13.16 8.62 -2.40
N LYS A 10 12.88 9.93 -2.40
CA LYS A 10 11.57 10.47 -2.04
C LYS A 10 10.50 10.10 -3.07
N HIS A 11 10.84 10.13 -4.35
CA HIS A 11 9.89 9.88 -5.44
C HIS A 11 9.84 8.42 -5.89
N THR A 12 10.85 7.61 -5.54
CA THR A 12 10.79 6.15 -5.74
C THR A 12 9.98 5.49 -4.63
N LYS A 13 8.91 4.79 -4.98
CA LYS A 13 8.04 4.05 -4.05
C LYS A 13 8.22 2.56 -4.18
N ARG A 14 7.84 1.83 -3.13
CA ARG A 14 7.84 0.36 -3.08
C ARG A 14 7.27 -0.35 -4.30
N ARG A 15 6.21 0.22 -4.88
CA ARG A 15 5.45 -0.37 -6.00
C ARG A 15 6.09 -0.09 -7.36
N ASP A 16 6.96 0.92 -7.42
CA ASP A 16 7.54 1.37 -8.67
C ASP A 16 8.55 0.32 -9.13
N LYS A 17 8.50 -0.04 -10.41
CA LYS A 17 9.40 -1.03 -11.00
C LYS A 17 10.78 -0.44 -11.33
N ALA A 18 10.87 0.87 -11.51
CA ALA A 18 12.08 1.63 -11.81
C ALA A 18 12.35 2.70 -10.74
N ILE A 19 13.63 3.02 -10.53
CA ILE A 19 14.09 4.11 -9.67
C ILE A 19 13.88 5.44 -10.39
N THR A 20 13.38 6.44 -9.67
CA THR A 20 13.16 7.79 -10.20
C THR A 20 14.49 8.54 -10.31
N LEU A 21 14.79 9.05 -11.51
CA LEU A 21 15.97 9.83 -11.84
C LEU A 21 15.59 11.32 -11.96
N TRP A 22 16.54 12.21 -11.68
CA TRP A 22 16.38 13.64 -11.97
C TRP A 22 16.61 13.90 -13.46
N ARG A 23 15.85 14.82 -14.04
CA ARG A 23 16.16 15.40 -15.36
C ARG A 23 17.25 16.46 -15.22
N ALA A 24 17.83 16.91 -16.34
CA ALA A 24 18.83 17.97 -16.35
C ALA A 24 18.24 19.30 -15.81
N ASN A 25 19.11 20.15 -15.25
CA ASN A 25 18.77 21.50 -14.80
C ASN A 25 17.58 21.55 -13.82
N ASP A 26 17.47 20.58 -12.90
CA ASP A 26 16.40 20.52 -11.90
C ASP A 26 14.97 20.52 -12.46
N SER A 27 14.79 20.13 -13.72
CA SER A 27 13.52 20.23 -14.46
C SER A 27 12.49 19.14 -14.13
N GLY A 28 12.65 18.48 -12.98
CA GLY A 28 11.80 17.41 -12.48
C GLY A 28 12.39 16.03 -12.67
N TYR A 29 11.51 15.04 -12.88
CA TYR A 29 11.85 13.63 -12.75
C TYR A 29 11.55 12.82 -14.01
N CYS A 30 12.32 11.77 -14.23
CA CYS A 30 12.08 10.74 -15.23
C CYS A 30 12.32 9.35 -14.65
N TRP A 31 11.93 8.32 -15.39
CA TRP A 31 12.13 6.92 -15.00
C TRP A 31 13.02 6.16 -15.99
N THR A 32 13.29 6.72 -17.17
CA THR A 32 14.23 6.18 -18.17
C THR A 32 15.56 6.93 -18.15
N LEU A 33 16.61 6.24 -18.62
CA LEU A 33 17.97 6.75 -18.67
C LEU A 33 18.13 7.89 -19.70
N GLU A 34 17.47 7.79 -20.86
CA GLU A 34 17.60 8.78 -21.96
C GLU A 34 17.32 10.24 -21.53
N PRO A 35 16.22 10.57 -20.82
CA PRO A 35 15.97 11.92 -20.33
C PRO A 35 16.67 12.26 -18.99
N ALA A 36 17.50 11.37 -18.45
CA ALA A 36 18.16 11.60 -17.17
C ALA A 36 19.18 12.74 -17.27
N GLY A 37 19.18 13.60 -16.26
CA GLY A 37 20.14 14.68 -16.13
C GLY A 37 21.51 14.16 -15.75
N VAL A 38 22.53 14.65 -16.44
CA VAL A 38 23.93 14.37 -16.14
C VAL A 38 24.55 15.62 -15.54
N TYR A 39 25.12 15.46 -14.34
CA TYR A 39 25.70 16.53 -13.53
C TYR A 39 27.20 16.31 -13.40
N THR A 40 27.96 17.38 -13.40
CA THR A 40 29.41 17.32 -13.13
C THR A 40 29.67 17.13 -11.64
N GLU A 41 30.86 16.63 -11.31
CA GLU A 41 31.28 16.50 -9.92
C GLU A 41 31.21 17.83 -9.16
N ALA A 42 31.68 18.93 -9.78
CA ALA A 42 31.70 20.25 -9.17
C ALA A 42 30.28 20.74 -8.80
N GLU A 43 29.33 20.61 -9.73
CA GLU A 43 27.93 21.01 -9.47
C GLU A 43 27.31 20.20 -8.32
N VAL A 44 27.59 18.90 -8.24
CA VAL A 44 27.08 18.05 -7.17
C VAL A 44 27.71 18.44 -5.83
N LEU A 45 29.01 18.73 -5.79
CA LEU A 45 29.72 19.08 -4.56
C LEU A 45 29.33 20.47 -4.04
N ASP A 46 29.11 21.46 -4.91
CA ASP A 46 28.66 22.80 -4.53
C ASP A 46 27.25 22.78 -3.90
N HIS A 47 26.45 21.78 -4.24
CA HIS A 47 25.08 21.61 -3.73
C HIS A 47 24.85 20.23 -3.10
N LEU A 48 25.82 19.74 -2.33
CA LEU A 48 25.80 18.36 -1.80
C LEU A 48 24.55 18.04 -0.97
N GLY A 49 24.06 18.99 -0.17
CA GLY A 49 22.84 18.79 0.62
C GLY A 49 21.56 18.68 -0.22
N TYR A 50 21.57 19.17 -1.46
CA TYR A 50 20.42 19.12 -2.37
C TYR A 50 20.44 17.83 -3.19
N TYR A 51 21.57 17.53 -3.83
CA TYR A 51 21.74 16.37 -4.70
C TYR A 51 22.07 15.07 -3.95
N ASN A 52 22.62 15.15 -2.74
CA ASN A 52 23.10 14.00 -1.96
C ASN A 52 22.73 14.07 -0.46
N SER A 53 21.50 14.48 -0.15
CA SER A 53 20.98 14.52 1.23
C SER A 53 20.88 13.15 1.90
N GLY A 54 20.68 12.08 1.12
CA GLY A 54 20.42 10.72 1.58
C GLY A 54 18.97 10.47 2.01
N CYS A 55 18.28 11.43 2.62
CA CYS A 55 16.85 11.27 2.95
C CYS A 55 15.92 11.54 1.75
N ALA A 56 16.36 12.36 0.78
CA ALA A 56 15.59 12.68 -0.41
C ALA A 56 16.26 12.19 -1.70
N ASN A 57 17.57 12.43 -1.83
CA ASN A 57 18.32 12.16 -3.06
C ASN A 57 19.73 11.63 -2.76
N ILE A 58 20.28 10.86 -3.70
CA ILE A 58 21.70 10.49 -3.74
C ILE A 58 22.27 10.77 -5.13
N ALA A 59 23.53 11.17 -5.18
CA ALA A 59 24.27 11.35 -6.42
C ALA A 59 25.27 10.20 -6.61
N VAL A 60 25.18 9.52 -7.76
CA VAL A 60 25.97 8.33 -8.09
C VAL A 60 26.65 8.51 -9.45
N PRO A 61 27.84 7.92 -9.67
CA PRO A 61 28.51 7.97 -10.97
C PRO A 61 27.61 7.47 -12.09
N ALA A 62 27.56 8.21 -13.19
CA ALA A 62 26.72 7.90 -14.35
C ALA A 62 27.06 6.51 -14.92
N GLU A 63 28.34 6.13 -14.91
CA GLU A 63 28.80 4.80 -15.36
C GLU A 63 28.14 3.64 -14.59
N VAL A 64 28.03 3.76 -13.26
CA VAL A 64 27.39 2.76 -12.40
C VAL A 64 25.89 2.69 -12.71
N VAL A 65 25.25 3.82 -12.95
CA VAL A 65 23.82 3.85 -13.34
C VAL A 65 23.61 3.17 -14.68
N ILE A 66 24.45 3.46 -15.67
CA ILE A 66 24.37 2.88 -17.02
C ILE A 66 24.56 1.36 -16.95
N GLU A 67 25.56 0.87 -16.21
CA GLU A 67 25.84 -0.56 -16.04
C GLU A 67 24.65 -1.32 -15.44
N LEU A 68 23.94 -0.69 -14.50
CA LEU A 68 22.82 -1.31 -13.78
C LEU A 68 21.47 -1.13 -14.46
N CYS A 69 21.40 -0.39 -15.56
CA CYS A 69 20.16 -0.21 -16.31
C CYS A 69 19.77 -1.49 -17.05
N GLU A 70 18.48 -1.82 -17.00
CA GLU A 70 17.87 -2.93 -17.70
C GLU A 70 16.60 -2.43 -18.40
N THR A 71 16.18 -3.10 -19.47
CA THR A 71 14.86 -2.81 -20.05
C THR A 71 13.79 -3.35 -19.12
N VAL A 72 13.05 -2.45 -18.47
CA VAL A 72 11.95 -2.80 -17.57
C VAL A 72 10.65 -2.27 -18.15
N GLU A 73 9.60 -3.08 -18.02
CA GLU A 73 8.22 -2.65 -18.27
C GLU A 73 7.83 -1.66 -17.16
N TYR A 74 7.57 -0.41 -17.48
CA TYR A 74 6.89 0.54 -16.59
C TYR A 74 5.42 0.12 -16.38
N ASP A 75 4.66 0.87 -15.60
CA ASP A 75 3.21 0.64 -15.57
C ASP A 75 2.64 0.85 -16.99
N THR A 76 1.53 0.18 -17.35
CA THR A 76 0.86 0.30 -18.67
C THR A 76 1.55 -0.31 -19.91
N LYS A 77 2.44 -1.31 -19.77
CA LYS A 77 3.17 -1.98 -20.90
C LYS A 77 4.13 -1.09 -21.68
N GLU A 78 4.49 0.06 -21.14
CA GLU A 78 5.58 0.88 -21.67
C GLU A 78 6.91 0.27 -21.25
N TYR A 79 7.91 0.21 -22.13
CA TYR A 79 9.22 -0.35 -21.83
C TYR A 79 10.29 0.71 -22.01
N GLY A 80 11.27 0.73 -21.11
CA GLY A 80 12.38 1.66 -21.20
C GLY A 80 13.62 1.14 -20.52
N LEU A 81 14.78 1.60 -21.01
CA LEU A 81 16.06 1.37 -20.35
C LEU A 81 16.10 2.20 -19.07
N CYS A 82 16.07 1.54 -17.92
CA CYS A 82 15.94 2.18 -16.63
C CYS A 82 16.61 1.40 -15.52
N LEU A 83 16.73 2.03 -14.36
CA LEU A 83 17.37 1.46 -13.20
C LEU A 83 16.33 0.67 -12.36
N PRO A 84 16.41 -0.67 -12.26
CA PRO A 84 15.36 -1.46 -11.63
C PRO A 84 15.28 -1.22 -10.10
N ASN A 85 14.08 -1.04 -9.57
CA ASN A 85 13.86 -0.77 -8.15
C ASN A 85 13.89 -2.06 -7.29
N ARG A 86 15.09 -2.58 -7.02
CA ARG A 86 15.30 -3.82 -6.24
C ARG A 86 16.49 -3.72 -5.30
N ALA A 87 16.49 -4.53 -4.24
CA ALA A 87 17.48 -4.48 -3.16
C ALA A 87 18.94 -4.51 -3.63
N GLY A 88 19.28 -5.43 -4.54
CA GLY A 88 20.65 -5.58 -5.03
C GLY A 88 21.14 -4.39 -5.87
N VAL A 89 20.24 -3.67 -6.55
CA VAL A 89 20.58 -2.46 -7.30
C VAL A 89 20.84 -1.32 -6.32
N TRP A 90 19.97 -1.12 -5.35
CA TRP A 90 20.17 -0.12 -4.28
C TRP A 90 21.48 -0.34 -3.50
N SER A 91 21.86 -1.59 -3.19
CA SER A 91 23.14 -1.87 -2.50
C SER A 91 24.33 -1.30 -3.28
N LYS A 92 24.44 -1.62 -4.57
CA LYS A 92 25.53 -1.14 -5.42
C LYS A 92 25.54 0.38 -5.57
N LEU A 93 24.36 0.99 -5.70
CA LEU A 93 24.23 2.45 -5.81
C LEU A 93 24.65 3.16 -4.53
N LEU A 94 24.29 2.62 -3.36
CA LEU A 94 24.63 3.19 -2.06
C LEU A 94 26.13 3.08 -1.76
N GLU A 95 26.80 2.03 -2.24
CA GLU A 95 28.26 1.88 -2.17
C GLU A 95 28.99 2.88 -3.08
N ALA A 96 28.36 3.29 -4.19
CA ALA A 96 28.94 4.18 -5.18
C ALA A 96 28.64 5.68 -4.95
N VAL A 97 27.96 6.05 -3.86
CA VAL A 97 27.57 7.44 -3.61
C VAL A 97 28.81 8.34 -3.54
N ILE A 98 28.75 9.51 -4.18
CA ILE A 98 29.86 10.45 -4.30
C ILE A 98 30.55 10.80 -2.96
N ARG A 99 29.77 10.95 -1.89
CA ARG A 99 30.21 11.29 -0.53
C ARG A 99 29.22 10.74 0.51
N PRO A 100 29.62 10.58 1.79
CA PRO A 100 28.69 10.31 2.88
C PRO A 100 27.54 11.32 2.89
N THR A 101 26.32 10.82 3.05
CA THR A 101 25.11 11.64 3.05
C THR A 101 24.86 12.25 4.44
N GLN A 102 24.15 13.38 4.47
CA GLN A 102 23.76 14.01 5.74
C GLN A 102 22.81 13.14 6.56
N TYR A 103 21.93 12.41 5.88
CA TYR A 103 20.97 11.49 6.49
C TYR A 103 21.14 10.09 5.91
N GLU A 104 20.94 9.06 6.74
CA GLU A 104 21.00 7.66 6.31
C GLU A 104 19.99 7.40 5.18
N PRO A 105 20.44 6.94 4.00
CA PRO A 105 19.53 6.62 2.90
C PRO A 105 18.69 5.39 3.20
N LYS A 106 17.37 5.52 3.05
CA LYS A 106 16.40 4.43 3.27
C LYS A 106 15.52 4.24 2.03
N PRO A 107 16.06 3.65 0.95
CA PRO A 107 15.32 3.45 -0.28
C PRO A 107 14.12 2.53 -0.07
N ASP A 108 13.01 2.85 -0.74
CA ASP A 108 11.80 2.04 -0.71
C ASP A 108 11.69 1.21 -1.99
N TYR A 109 11.66 -0.11 -1.82
CA TYR A 109 11.61 -1.09 -2.91
C TYR A 109 10.79 -2.30 -2.49
N ARG A 110 10.38 -3.11 -3.46
CA ARG A 110 9.63 -4.35 -3.19
C ARG A 110 10.44 -5.28 -2.28
N GLY A 111 10.06 -5.34 -1.01
CA GLY A 111 10.72 -6.17 0.00
C GLY A 111 11.31 -5.39 1.17
N ALA A 112 11.52 -4.07 1.05
CA ALA A 112 12.03 -3.21 2.12
C ALA A 112 11.16 -3.30 3.41
N SER A 113 11.70 -3.00 4.58
CA SER A 113 10.87 -2.92 5.79
C SER A 113 9.92 -1.71 5.70
N TYR A 114 8.75 -1.79 6.35
CA TYR A 114 7.92 -0.61 6.53
C TYR A 114 8.51 0.26 7.64
N THR A 115 8.43 1.58 7.48
CA THR A 115 8.76 2.50 8.57
C THR A 115 7.77 2.35 9.72
N GLU A 116 8.20 2.68 10.94
CA GLU A 116 7.34 2.63 12.13
C GLU A 116 6.07 3.49 11.95
N LYS A 117 6.21 4.70 11.40
CA LYS A 117 5.08 5.56 11.05
C LYS A 117 4.10 4.89 10.08
N SER A 118 4.62 4.19 9.06
CA SER A 118 3.78 3.45 8.11
C SER A 118 3.04 2.29 8.79
N LEU A 119 3.74 1.53 9.65
CA LEU A 119 3.13 0.45 10.44
C LEU A 119 2.07 0.96 11.41
N TRP A 120 2.33 2.09 12.09
CA TRP A 120 1.39 2.73 12.99
C TRP A 120 0.11 3.13 12.26
N ASN A 121 0.22 3.80 11.11
CA ASN A 121 -0.93 4.14 10.27
C ASN A 121 -1.76 2.91 9.85
N LYS A 122 -1.09 1.80 9.50
CA LYS A 122 -1.77 0.55 9.17
C LYS A 122 -2.51 -0.04 10.36
N ARG A 123 -1.92 -0.03 11.55
CA ARG A 123 -2.56 -0.52 12.79
C ARG A 123 -3.78 0.31 13.15
N GLN A 124 -3.70 1.63 13.04
CA GLN A 124 -4.84 2.53 13.25
C GLN A 124 -6.00 2.24 12.28
N ARG A 125 -5.71 2.04 10.99
CA ARG A 125 -6.74 1.61 10.02
C ARG A 125 -7.31 0.23 10.33
N CYS A 126 -6.49 -0.67 10.87
CA CYS A 126 -6.92 -2.01 11.29
C CYS A 126 -7.90 -1.95 12.46
N GLU A 127 -7.65 -1.07 13.44
CA GLU A 127 -8.57 -0.83 14.56
C GLU A 127 -9.92 -0.30 14.08
N GLN A 128 -9.91 0.66 13.14
CA GLN A 128 -11.14 1.19 12.53
C GLN A 128 -11.93 0.09 11.82
N VAL A 129 -11.26 -0.81 11.09
CA VAL A 129 -11.93 -1.96 10.47
C VAL A 129 -12.49 -2.90 11.53
N ASN A 130 -11.75 -3.19 12.61
CA ASN A 130 -12.23 -4.08 13.65
C ASN A 130 -13.49 -3.52 14.35
N GLN A 131 -13.64 -2.20 14.44
CA GLN A 131 -14.90 -1.57 14.86
C GLN A 131 -16.04 -1.90 13.90
N VAL A 132 -15.80 -1.82 12.58
CA VAL A 132 -16.81 -2.19 11.56
C VAL A 132 -17.16 -3.68 11.64
N ILE A 133 -16.16 -4.56 11.80
CA ILE A 133 -16.40 -6.00 11.97
C ILE A 133 -17.29 -6.26 13.20
N LYS A 134 -17.02 -5.57 14.31
CA LYS A 134 -17.86 -5.65 15.51
C LYS A 134 -19.29 -5.17 15.25
N ILE A 135 -19.47 -4.04 14.57
CA ILE A 135 -20.81 -3.56 14.18
C ILE A 135 -21.54 -4.64 13.38
N ILE A 136 -20.90 -5.28 12.40
CA ILE A 136 -21.51 -6.36 11.63
C ILE A 136 -21.89 -7.55 12.53
N GLY A 137 -21.00 -7.94 13.45
CA GLY A 137 -21.22 -9.04 14.39
C GLY A 137 -22.32 -8.79 15.43
N ASP A 138 -22.63 -7.53 15.71
CA ASP A 138 -23.67 -7.14 16.67
C ASP A 138 -25.08 -7.10 16.07
N HIS A 139 -25.23 -7.28 14.75
CA HIS A 139 -26.50 -7.09 14.04
C HIS A 139 -26.88 -8.28 13.16
N GLY A 140 -28.18 -8.36 12.82
CA GLY A 140 -28.72 -9.34 11.89
C GLY A 140 -28.31 -10.77 12.23
N ARG A 141 -27.66 -11.45 11.28
CA ARG A 141 -27.17 -12.84 11.44
C ARG A 141 -25.85 -12.95 12.22
N LYS A 142 -25.38 -11.85 12.81
CA LYS A 142 -24.14 -11.77 13.60
C LYS A 142 -22.92 -12.29 12.85
N PHE A 143 -22.75 -11.84 11.61
CA PHE A 143 -21.59 -12.27 10.83
C PHE A 143 -20.30 -11.80 11.51
N PHE A 144 -19.27 -12.64 11.46
CA PHE A 144 -18.01 -12.42 12.18
C PHE A 144 -18.12 -12.44 13.70
N PHE A 145 -19.19 -13.00 14.27
CA PHE A 145 -19.29 -13.29 15.69
C PHE A 145 -19.71 -14.74 15.92
N ASP A 146 -18.96 -15.45 16.75
CA ASP A 146 -19.28 -16.80 17.20
C ASP A 146 -19.80 -16.78 18.65
N GLU A 147 -21.05 -17.22 18.82
CA GLU A 147 -21.70 -17.26 20.14
C GLU A 147 -21.08 -18.29 21.08
N ALA A 148 -20.61 -19.43 20.55
CA ALA A 148 -20.08 -20.51 21.38
C ALA A 148 -18.76 -20.11 22.07
N SER A 149 -17.88 -19.41 21.34
CA SER A 149 -16.60 -18.93 21.85
C SER A 149 -16.63 -17.46 22.30
N GLN A 150 -17.77 -16.77 22.18
CA GLN A 150 -17.94 -15.35 22.48
C GLN A 150 -16.86 -14.49 21.81
N ARG A 151 -16.59 -14.77 20.52
CA ARG A 151 -15.46 -14.20 19.79
C ARG A 151 -15.91 -13.50 18.52
N TYR A 152 -15.37 -12.30 18.29
CA TYR A 152 -15.44 -11.64 16.98
C TYR A 152 -14.25 -12.04 16.12
N ALA A 153 -14.44 -12.07 14.80
CA ALA A 153 -13.33 -12.14 13.88
C ALA A 153 -12.52 -10.84 14.00
N ILE A 154 -11.20 -10.93 13.91
CA ILE A 154 -10.31 -9.78 14.12
C ILE A 154 -9.29 -9.72 13.00
N LEU A 155 -9.06 -8.53 12.45
CA LEU A 155 -7.89 -8.27 11.63
C LEU A 155 -6.73 -7.78 12.50
N GLU A 156 -5.53 -8.21 12.14
CA GLU A 156 -4.29 -7.73 12.73
C GLU A 156 -3.24 -7.40 11.67
N VAL A 157 -2.32 -6.50 12.03
CA VAL A 157 -1.17 -6.12 11.20
C VAL A 157 0.10 -6.62 11.86
N ASP A 158 0.80 -7.53 11.17
CA ASP A 158 2.06 -8.10 11.68
C ASP A 158 3.23 -7.11 11.62
N ARG A 159 4.39 -7.53 12.14
CA ARG A 159 5.64 -6.73 12.14
C ARG A 159 6.13 -6.37 10.73
N ARG A 160 5.69 -7.09 9.70
CA ARG A 160 6.03 -6.85 8.28
C ARG A 160 4.95 -6.02 7.58
N GLY A 161 3.95 -5.53 8.30
CA GLY A 161 2.86 -4.74 7.75
C GLY A 161 1.89 -5.56 6.88
N LYS A 162 1.85 -6.89 7.06
CA LYS A 162 0.88 -7.79 6.42
C LYS A 162 -0.36 -7.95 7.29
N VAL A 163 -1.50 -8.11 6.64
CA VAL A 163 -2.81 -8.17 7.28
C VAL A 163 -3.23 -9.64 7.39
N TRP A 164 -3.64 -10.03 8.58
CA TRP A 164 -4.09 -11.38 8.89
C TRP A 164 -5.50 -11.31 9.49
N LEU A 165 -6.32 -12.32 9.20
CA LEU A 165 -7.61 -12.51 9.84
C LEU A 165 -7.49 -13.60 10.89
N ILE A 166 -8.01 -13.36 12.08
CA ILE A 166 -8.34 -14.37 13.07
C ILE A 166 -9.83 -14.66 12.91
N ASP A 167 -10.15 -15.85 12.42
CA ASP A 167 -11.53 -16.28 12.18
C ASP A 167 -12.28 -16.44 13.52
N ASP A 168 -13.52 -15.96 13.58
CA ASP A 168 -14.40 -16.02 14.75
C ASP A 168 -14.60 -17.45 15.23
N TYR A 169 -15.11 -18.31 14.33
CA TYR A 169 -15.50 -19.68 14.68
C TYR A 169 -14.28 -20.60 14.88
N THR A 170 -13.35 -20.67 13.92
CA THR A 170 -12.22 -21.60 14.04
C THR A 170 -11.05 -21.07 14.85
N GLY A 171 -10.97 -19.76 15.10
CA GLY A 171 -9.81 -19.12 15.73
C GLY A 171 -8.54 -19.14 14.87
N LYS A 172 -8.61 -19.60 13.61
CA LYS A 172 -7.42 -19.74 12.76
C LYS A 172 -6.94 -18.40 12.27
N ARG A 173 -5.61 -18.25 12.24
CA ARG A 173 -4.91 -17.10 11.67
C ARG A 173 -4.70 -17.28 10.17
N ILE A 174 -5.35 -16.46 9.37
CA ILE A 174 -5.51 -16.59 7.92
C ILE A 174 -4.78 -15.45 7.22
N PHE A 175 -3.95 -15.80 6.22
CA PHE A 175 -3.24 -14.82 5.42
C PHE A 175 -4.15 -14.23 4.34
N THR A 176 -4.38 -12.92 4.40
CA THR A 176 -5.38 -12.26 3.53
C THR A 176 -4.83 -11.81 2.18
N HIS A 177 -3.52 -11.83 1.95
CA HIS A 177 -2.92 -11.31 0.72
C HIS A 177 -2.97 -12.35 -0.41
N PRO A 178 -2.98 -11.91 -1.69
CA PRO A 178 -2.91 -12.83 -2.83
C PRO A 178 -1.70 -13.76 -2.74
N THR A 179 -1.93 -15.04 -3.03
CA THR A 179 -0.89 -16.09 -3.07
C THR A 179 -0.93 -16.81 -4.42
N GLN A 180 0.21 -17.40 -4.81
CA GLN A 180 0.33 -18.14 -6.08
C GLN A 180 -0.62 -19.36 -6.15
N TRP A 181 -1.10 -19.87 -5.01
CA TRP A 181 -2.00 -21.03 -4.93
C TRP A 181 -3.49 -20.64 -4.82
N GLY A 182 -3.88 -19.46 -5.31
CA GLY A 182 -5.29 -19.11 -5.52
C GLY A 182 -6.08 -18.71 -4.28
N GLY A 183 -5.42 -18.21 -3.23
CA GLY A 183 -6.12 -17.54 -2.12
C GLY A 183 -7.12 -18.41 -1.35
N ARG A 184 -6.88 -19.73 -1.22
CA ARG A 184 -7.67 -20.61 -0.36
C ARG A 184 -7.44 -20.24 1.11
N TRP A 185 -8.43 -19.62 1.74
CA TRP A 185 -8.38 -19.25 3.15
C TRP A 185 -8.76 -20.46 4.02
N LYS A 186 -7.79 -21.36 4.25
CA LYS A 186 -8.00 -22.57 5.05
C LYS A 186 -8.38 -22.17 6.48
N GLY A 187 -9.60 -22.53 6.88
CA GLY A 187 -10.15 -22.17 8.19
C GLY A 187 -11.08 -20.96 8.19
N PHE A 188 -11.32 -20.32 7.05
CA PHE A 188 -12.33 -19.28 6.98
C PHE A 188 -13.73 -19.89 7.04
N SER A 189 -14.57 -19.37 7.94
CA SER A 189 -15.88 -19.95 8.24
C SER A 189 -17.04 -19.33 7.48
N HIS A 190 -16.78 -18.31 6.67
CA HIS A 190 -17.81 -17.54 5.96
C HIS A 190 -17.78 -17.74 4.44
N GLY A 191 -18.83 -17.28 3.76
CA GLY A 191 -18.98 -17.35 2.31
C GLY A 191 -18.12 -16.35 1.52
N GLY A 192 -18.10 -16.51 0.20
CA GLY A 192 -17.27 -15.71 -0.71
C GLY A 192 -17.52 -14.19 -0.65
N THR A 193 -18.76 -13.75 -0.41
CA THR A 193 -19.09 -12.32 -0.24
C THR A 193 -18.38 -11.70 0.96
N LEU A 194 -18.37 -12.41 2.10
CA LEU A 194 -17.69 -11.94 3.32
C LEU A 194 -16.17 -12.03 3.18
N LYS A 195 -15.67 -13.04 2.46
CA LYS A 195 -14.24 -13.09 2.08
C LYS A 195 -13.84 -11.83 1.29
N ALA A 196 -14.62 -11.48 0.26
CA ALA A 196 -14.35 -10.30 -0.57
C ALA A 196 -14.39 -9.00 0.26
N LEU A 197 -15.29 -8.90 1.25
CA LEU A 197 -15.31 -7.77 2.18
C LEU A 197 -14.00 -7.67 2.98
N ILE A 198 -13.51 -8.78 3.55
CA ILE A 198 -12.23 -8.79 4.28
C ILE A 198 -11.06 -8.41 3.34
N GLU A 199 -11.07 -8.85 2.08
CA GLU A 199 -10.06 -8.44 1.10
C GLU A 199 -10.09 -6.93 0.85
N ARG A 200 -11.26 -6.30 0.78
CA ARG A 200 -11.38 -4.84 0.66
C ARG A 200 -10.93 -4.12 1.93
N PHE A 201 -11.24 -4.67 3.11
CA PHE A 201 -10.72 -4.14 4.36
C PHE A 201 -9.19 -4.22 4.43
N ARG A 202 -8.59 -5.32 3.98
CA ARG A 202 -7.14 -5.44 3.83
C ARG A 202 -6.59 -4.34 2.93
N ASP A 203 -7.26 -4.04 1.82
CA ASP A 203 -6.81 -3.00 0.88
C ASP A 203 -6.90 -1.61 1.51
N TYR A 204 -7.98 -1.30 2.23
CA TYR A 204 -8.08 -0.09 3.04
C TYR A 204 -6.95 -0.01 4.09
N ILE A 205 -6.68 -1.08 4.83
CA ILE A 205 -5.58 -1.12 5.81
C ILE A 205 -4.24 -0.89 5.13
N CYS A 206 -4.00 -1.47 3.96
CA CYS A 206 -2.73 -1.34 3.24
C CYS A 206 -2.54 0.06 2.63
N GLU A 207 -3.57 0.61 1.99
CA GLU A 207 -3.48 1.74 1.07
C GLU A 207 -4.16 3.01 1.58
N GLY A 208 -5.09 2.88 2.53
CA GLY A 208 -5.91 3.98 3.03
C GLY A 208 -7.05 4.39 2.09
N LYS A 209 -7.27 3.66 1.00
CA LYS A 209 -8.36 3.94 0.05
C LYS A 209 -9.70 3.54 0.65
N GLN A 210 -10.52 4.54 0.98
CA GLN A 210 -11.87 4.36 1.50
C GLN A 210 -12.75 3.62 0.50
N MET A 211 -13.77 2.91 1.00
CA MET A 211 -14.70 2.15 0.16
C MET A 211 -16.13 2.67 0.22
N PRO A 212 -16.95 2.45 -0.82
CA PRO A 212 -18.37 2.79 -0.79
C PRO A 212 -19.11 2.01 0.31
N LEU A 213 -20.07 2.67 0.97
CA LEU A 213 -20.88 2.05 2.03
C LEU A 213 -21.73 0.87 1.54
N GLY A 214 -22.12 0.87 0.26
CA GLY A 214 -22.89 -0.21 -0.38
C GLY A 214 -22.16 -1.57 -0.44
N TRP A 215 -20.87 -1.63 -0.09
CA TRP A 215 -20.18 -2.91 0.13
C TRP A 215 -20.65 -3.65 1.38
N LEU A 216 -21.31 -2.96 2.31
CA LEU A 216 -21.99 -3.57 3.45
C LEU A 216 -23.38 -4.05 3.03
N GLY A 217 -23.53 -5.37 2.95
CA GLY A 217 -24.71 -6.03 2.43
C GLY A 217 -25.08 -5.53 1.04
N PRO A 218 -24.33 -5.90 -0.02
CA PRO A 218 -24.65 -5.48 -1.39
C PRO A 218 -26.07 -5.87 -1.76
N GLU A 219 -26.72 -5.06 -2.59
CA GLU A 219 -28.11 -5.27 -3.00
C GLU A 219 -28.27 -6.52 -3.88
N ARG A 220 -29.43 -7.17 -3.73
CA ARG A 220 -29.96 -8.20 -4.61
C ARG A 220 -31.18 -7.64 -5.35
N PHE A 221 -31.71 -8.42 -6.28
CA PHE A 221 -33.03 -8.18 -6.84
C PHE A 221 -34.09 -8.06 -5.71
N ASP A 222 -35.10 -7.22 -5.94
CA ASP A 222 -36.25 -6.97 -5.05
C ASP A 222 -35.91 -6.30 -3.70
N ASP A 223 -35.03 -5.29 -3.71
CA ASP A 223 -34.68 -4.45 -2.54
C ASP A 223 -34.15 -5.20 -1.30
N SER A 224 -33.79 -6.47 -1.47
CA SER A 224 -33.14 -7.31 -0.47
C SER A 224 -31.61 -7.17 -0.53
N ASN A 225 -30.89 -7.61 0.50
CA ASN A 225 -29.42 -7.61 0.50
C ASN A 225 -28.85 -9.04 0.46
N ILE A 226 -27.64 -9.19 -0.07
CA ILE A 226 -26.96 -10.49 -0.21
C ILE A 226 -26.78 -11.21 1.13
N TRP A 227 -26.72 -10.45 2.22
CA TRP A 227 -26.51 -10.95 3.57
C TRP A 227 -27.79 -11.53 4.19
N GLY A 228 -28.96 -11.20 3.62
CA GLY A 228 -30.27 -11.61 4.12
C GLY A 228 -30.64 -10.92 5.42
N TYR A 229 -30.11 -9.73 5.68
CA TYR A 229 -30.54 -8.91 6.82
C TYR A 229 -31.88 -8.27 6.48
N ASP A 230 -32.72 -8.02 7.48
CA ASP A 230 -33.88 -7.16 7.27
C ASP A 230 -33.45 -5.71 7.00
N GLU A 231 -34.38 -4.89 6.53
CA GLU A 231 -34.10 -3.50 6.17
C GLU A 231 -33.59 -2.69 7.37
N ALA A 232 -34.22 -2.88 8.54
CA ALA A 232 -33.86 -2.17 9.77
C ALA A 232 -32.44 -2.53 10.25
N GLY A 233 -32.08 -3.81 10.24
CA GLY A 233 -30.76 -4.30 10.62
C GLY A 233 -29.68 -3.86 9.64
N MET A 234 -29.96 -3.91 8.33
CA MET A 234 -29.00 -3.42 7.33
C MET A 234 -28.80 -1.90 7.42
N ARG A 235 -29.89 -1.14 7.65
CA ARG A 235 -29.83 0.30 7.90
C ARG A 235 -28.99 0.62 9.13
N ALA A 236 -29.22 -0.06 10.25
CA ALA A 236 -28.45 0.13 11.48
C ALA A 236 -26.95 -0.12 11.29
N VAL A 237 -26.57 -1.20 10.60
CA VAL A 237 -25.17 -1.49 10.27
C VAL A 237 -24.57 -0.39 9.41
N ARG A 238 -25.26 0.05 8.35
CA ARG A 238 -24.75 1.10 7.45
C ARG A 238 -24.62 2.45 8.15
N GLU A 239 -25.56 2.82 9.03
CA GLU A 239 -25.50 4.07 9.80
C GLU A 239 -24.35 4.08 10.81
N GLN A 240 -24.20 3.01 11.60
CA GLN A 240 -23.10 2.90 12.55
C GLN A 240 -21.74 2.77 11.85
N ALA A 241 -21.66 2.10 10.71
CA ALA A 241 -20.42 1.99 9.97
C ALA A 241 -20.03 3.30 9.27
N ALA A 242 -21.00 4.11 8.84
CA ALA A 242 -20.76 5.36 8.11
C ALA A 242 -20.00 6.42 8.93
N VAL A 243 -20.01 6.35 10.26
CA VAL A 243 -19.21 7.26 11.11
C VAL A 243 -17.74 6.87 11.17
N THR A 244 -17.37 5.69 10.66
CA THR A 244 -15.98 5.23 10.64
C THR A 244 -15.23 5.78 9.42
N PRO A 245 -13.91 6.04 9.52
CA PRO A 245 -13.11 6.51 8.38
C PRO A 245 -12.95 5.51 7.24
N VAL A 246 -13.42 4.26 7.41
CA VAL A 246 -13.30 3.17 6.43
C VAL A 246 -14.08 3.46 5.16
N PHE A 247 -15.20 4.17 5.28
CA PHE A 247 -16.14 4.40 4.19
C PHE A 247 -16.03 5.82 3.63
N LEU A 248 -16.38 5.94 2.34
CA LEU A 248 -16.56 7.25 1.72
C LEU A 248 -17.69 8.01 2.42
N PRO A 249 -17.56 9.33 2.63
CA PRO A 249 -18.65 10.16 3.12
C PRO A 249 -19.89 10.00 2.22
N ARG A 250 -21.09 10.02 2.81
CA ARG A 250 -22.32 10.09 2.00
C ARG A 250 -22.32 11.41 1.23
N ASP A 251 -22.46 11.34 -0.08
CA ASP A 251 -22.69 12.53 -0.90
C ASP A 251 -24.04 13.13 -0.52
N ARG A 252 -24.02 14.20 0.28
CA ARG A 252 -25.23 14.91 0.74
C ARG A 252 -26.04 15.55 -0.38
N ASN A 253 -25.54 15.55 -1.62
CA ASN A 253 -26.18 16.17 -2.78
C ASN A 253 -26.98 15.20 -3.67
N ALA A 254 -26.98 13.90 -3.38
CA ALA A 254 -27.70 12.91 -4.19
C ALA A 254 -29.14 12.61 -3.71
N GLU A 255 -29.54 13.12 -2.54
CA GLU A 255 -30.89 12.92 -1.96
C GLU A 255 -31.85 14.10 -2.21
N ALA A 256 -31.45 15.11 -3.00
CA ALA A 256 -32.24 16.30 -3.29
C ALA A 256 -32.75 16.39 -4.74
N ALA A 257 -32.77 15.28 -5.49
CA ALA A 257 -33.26 15.21 -6.87
C ALA A 257 -34.42 14.23 -7.00
#